data_AF-A0AB74M4M9-F1
#
_entry.id   AF-A0AB74M4M9-F1
#
_cell.length_a   1.000
_cell.length_b   1.000
_cell.length_c   1.000
_cell.angle_alpha   90.00
_cell.angle_beta   90.00
_cell.angle_gamma   90.00
#
_symmetry.space_group_name_H-M   'P 1'
#
loop_
_entity.id
_entity.type
_entity.pdbx_description
1 polymer ?
#
loop_
_entity_poly.entity_id
_entity_poly.type
_entity_poly.pdbx_seq_one_letter_code
_entity_poly.pdbx_strand_id
1 'polypeptide(L)'
;MSALTSDEKLVRMANQIASFFRSYPDDEAVTGIHKHVVAFWTPKMLASLEACLPAMGERVDPLVVRAMREGRTEAESPVRSATRDPQKLGEGASDAG
;
A
#
# COMPACT_ATOMS: atom_id res chain seq x y z
N MET A 1 14.98 -25.67 -1.86
CA MET A 1 14.57 -24.26 -1.72
C MET A 1 13.06 -24.25 -1.57
N SER A 2 12.54 -24.13 -0.35
CA SER A 2 11.08 -24.12 -0.17
C SER A 2 10.53 -22.83 -0.79
N ALA A 3 9.54 -22.96 -1.68
CA ALA A 3 8.85 -21.81 -2.21
C ALA A 3 8.15 -21.07 -1.06
N LEU A 4 8.23 -19.74 -1.05
CA LEU A 4 7.50 -18.91 -0.08
C LEU A 4 6.02 -19.31 -0.07
N THR A 5 5.47 -19.48 1.13
CA THR A 5 4.03 -19.63 1.35
C THR A 5 3.27 -18.42 0.82
N SER A 6 1.97 -18.56 0.61
CA SER A 6 1.13 -17.44 0.15
C SER A 6 1.22 -16.24 1.10
N ASP A 7 1.28 -16.48 2.41
CA ASP A 7 1.34 -15.42 3.43
C ASP A 7 2.69 -14.72 3.42
N GLU A 8 3.80 -15.46 3.31
CA GLU A 8 5.13 -14.87 3.18
C GLU A 8 5.26 -14.04 1.90
N LYS A 9 4.57 -14.42 0.81
CA LYS A 9 4.52 -13.62 -0.41
C LYS A 9 3.78 -12.31 -0.20
N LEU A 10 2.65 -12.32 0.50
CA LEU A 10 1.90 -11.10 0.84
C LEU A 10 2.74 -10.18 1.71
N VAL A 11 3.38 -10.70 2.77
CA VAL A 11 4.27 -9.94 3.65
C VAL A 11 5.43 -9.32 2.86
N ARG A 12 6.06 -10.10 1.97
CA ARG A 12 7.12 -9.59 1.12
C ARG A 12 6.64 -8.45 0.23
N MET A 13 5.47 -8.57 -0.39
CA MET A 13 4.88 -7.50 -1.21
C MET A 13 4.55 -6.25 -0.38
N ALA A 14 3.99 -6.42 0.81
CA ALA A 14 3.70 -5.31 1.72
C ALA A 14 4.98 -4.57 2.15
N ASN A 15 6.06 -5.29 2.46
CA ASN A 15 7.36 -4.70 2.79
C ASN A 15 7.97 -3.96 1.59
N GLN A 16 7.77 -4.46 0.36
CA GLN A 16 8.20 -3.75 -0.85
C GLN A 16 7.46 -2.41 -1.01
N ILE A 17 6.15 -2.37 -0.73
CA ILE A 17 5.38 -1.12 -0.70
C ILE A 17 5.94 -0.20 0.39
N ALA A 18 6.15 -0.69 1.61
CA ALA A 18 6.70 0.11 2.70
C ALA A 18 8.08 0.71 2.37
N SER A 19 8.93 -0.04 1.67
CA SER A 19 10.26 0.45 1.26
C SER A 19 10.20 1.70 0.38
N PHE A 20 9.16 1.83 -0.46
CA PHE A 20 8.92 3.04 -1.25
C PHE A 20 8.52 4.22 -0.37
N PHE A 21 7.68 3.97 0.65
CA PHE A 21 7.19 5.01 1.53
C PHE A 21 8.17 5.45 2.64
N ARG A 22 9.31 4.76 2.81
CA ARG A 22 10.32 5.08 3.84
C ARG A 22 10.97 6.46 3.72
N SER A 23 10.87 7.12 2.56
CA SER A 23 11.38 8.49 2.38
C SER A 23 10.41 9.56 2.88
N TYR A 24 9.18 9.19 3.24
CA TYR A 24 8.17 10.11 3.76
C TYR A 24 8.17 10.10 5.30
N PRO A 25 7.63 11.15 5.95
CA PRO A 25 7.36 11.11 7.38
C PRO A 25 6.51 9.89 7.74
N ASP A 26 6.79 9.28 8.90
CA ASP A 26 6.17 8.04 9.33
C ASP A 26 4.63 8.02 9.23
N ASP A 27 3.96 9.10 9.64
CA ASP A 27 2.49 9.18 9.61
C ASP A 27 1.93 9.26 8.17
N GLU A 28 2.66 9.95 7.29
CA GLU A 28 2.35 10.00 5.86
C GLU A 28 2.63 8.65 5.19
N ALA A 29 3.73 7.98 5.56
CA ALA A 29 4.09 6.67 5.07
C ALA A 29 3.05 5.61 5.46
N VAL A 30 2.64 5.57 6.73
CA VAL A 30 1.58 4.69 7.25
C VAL A 30 0.28 4.88 6.47
N THR A 31 -0.14 6.13 6.25
CA THR A 31 -1.35 6.46 5.50
C THR A 31 -1.25 6.04 4.04
N GLY A 32 -0.11 6.33 3.39
CA GLY A 32 0.15 5.98 2.00
C GLY A 32 0.19 4.47 1.75
N ILE A 33 0.85 3.71 2.64
CA ILE A 33 0.90 2.25 2.59
C ILE A 33 -0.52 1.69 2.70
N HIS A 34 -1.28 2.10 3.72
CA HIS A 34 -2.66 1.60 3.91
C HIS A 34 -3.51 1.83 2.66
N LYS A 35 -3.52 3.07 2.15
CA LYS A 35 -4.26 3.42 0.94
C LYS A 35 -3.85 2.60 -0.27
N HIS A 36 -2.55 2.41 -0.48
CA HIS A 36 -2.04 1.63 -1.60
C HIS A 36 -2.48 0.17 -1.51
N VAL A 37 -2.34 -0.46 -0.34
CA VAL A 37 -2.74 -1.85 -0.15
C VAL A 37 -4.26 -1.98 -0.36
N VAL A 38 -5.08 -1.12 0.25
CA VAL A 38 -6.54 -1.17 0.08
C VAL A 38 -6.99 -0.91 -1.36
N ALA A 39 -6.33 0.00 -2.08
CA ALA A 39 -6.70 0.32 -3.46
C ALA A 39 -6.39 -0.80 -4.45
N PHE A 40 -5.30 -1.53 -4.25
CA PHE A 40 -4.81 -2.51 -5.24
C PHE A 40 -5.02 -3.98 -4.85
N TRP A 41 -5.33 -4.27 -3.58
CA TRP A 41 -5.49 -5.64 -3.10
C TRP A 41 -6.95 -6.00 -2.93
N THR A 42 -7.26 -7.29 -3.06
CA THR A 42 -8.61 -7.80 -2.81
C THR A 42 -8.89 -7.86 -1.30
N PRO A 43 -10.17 -7.81 -0.86
CA PRO A 43 -10.54 -7.96 0.55
C PRO A 43 -9.98 -9.25 1.19
N LYS A 44 -9.91 -10.34 0.41
CA LYS A 44 -9.32 -11.60 0.87
C LYS A 44 -7.82 -11.47 1.16
N MET A 45 -7.08 -10.76 0.32
CA MET A 45 -5.65 -10.55 0.53
C MET A 45 -5.38 -9.68 1.77
N LEU A 46 -6.19 -8.64 2.00
CA LEU A 46 -6.13 -7.81 3.21
C LEU A 46 -6.36 -8.66 4.46
N ALA A 47 -7.44 -9.44 4.50
CA ALA A 47 -7.75 -10.32 5.62
C ALA A 47 -6.64 -11.38 5.86
N SER A 48 -6.04 -11.90 4.79
CA SER A 48 -4.93 -12.87 4.90
C SER A 48 -3.67 -12.22 5.46
N LEU A 49 -3.36 -10.99 5.03
CA LEU A 49 -2.24 -10.21 5.56
C LEU A 49 -2.46 -9.92 7.05
N GLU A 50 -3.61 -9.36 7.42
CA GLU A 50 -3.95 -9.06 8.81
C GLU A 50 -3.85 -10.29 9.73
N ALA A 51 -4.37 -11.43 9.26
CA ALA A 51 -4.33 -12.68 10.01
C ALA A 51 -2.90 -13.22 10.21
N CYS A 52 -1.99 -13.02 9.25
CA CYS A 52 -0.63 -13.54 9.34
C CYS A 52 0.35 -12.60 10.06
N LEU A 53 0.05 -11.29 10.17
CA LEU A 53 0.91 -10.31 10.83
C LEU A 53 1.43 -10.74 12.22
N PRO A 54 0.60 -11.28 13.15
CA PRO A 54 1.07 -11.70 14.48
C PRO A 54 2.12 -12.82 14.43
N ALA A 55 2.07 -13.69 13.42
CA ALA A 55 2.97 -14.82 13.27
C ALA A 55 4.30 -14.45 12.60
N MET A 56 4.35 -13.34 11.87
CA MET A 56 5.52 -12.95 11.07
C MET A 56 6.61 -12.26 11.88
N GLY A 57 6.25 -11.63 13.00
CA GLY A 57 7.20 -10.99 13.92
C GLY A 57 8.08 -9.96 13.20
N GLU A 58 9.40 -10.08 13.37
CA GLU A 58 10.39 -9.17 12.77
C GLU A 58 10.48 -9.23 11.23
N ARG A 59 9.82 -10.21 10.59
CA ARG A 59 9.81 -10.31 9.11
C ARG A 59 8.93 -9.27 8.44
N VAL A 60 8.07 -8.59 9.18
CA VAL A 60 7.18 -7.56 8.63
C VAL A 60 7.65 -6.17 9.04
N ASP A 61 7.60 -5.23 8.10
CA ASP A 61 8.01 -3.86 8.34
C ASP A 61 7.09 -3.18 9.38
N PRO A 62 7.63 -2.49 10.39
CA PRO A 62 6.81 -1.78 11.39
C PRO A 62 5.80 -0.80 10.79
N LEU A 63 6.12 -0.16 9.66
CA LEU A 63 5.20 0.73 8.96
C LEU A 63 4.00 -0.02 8.36
N VAL A 64 4.19 -1.28 7.93
CA VAL A 64 3.08 -2.14 7.45
C VAL A 64 2.16 -2.50 8.62
N VAL A 65 2.73 -2.87 9.78
CA VAL A 65 1.94 -3.18 10.98
C VAL A 65 1.11 -1.99 11.40
N ARG A 66 1.73 -0.80 11.45
CA ARG A 66 1.02 0.45 11.76
C ARG A 66 -0.04 0.76 10.71
N ALA A 67 0.27 0.63 9.42
CA ALA A 67 -0.68 0.87 8.33
C ALA A 67 -1.93 -0.04 8.41
N MET A 68 -1.79 -1.31 8.79
CA MET A 68 -2.93 -2.20 8.93
C MET A 68 -3.74 -1.98 10.21
N ARG A 69 -3.14 -1.38 11.26
CA ARG A 69 -3.81 -1.09 12.55
C ARG A 69 -4.43 0.29 12.63
N GLU A 70 -3.73 1.29 12.13
CA GLU A 70 -4.01 2.72 12.30
C GLU A 70 -4.51 3.37 11.01
N GLY A 71 -4.24 2.73 9.86
CA GLY A 71 -4.56 3.26 8.55
C GLY A 71 -6.04 3.53 8.41
N ARG A 72 -6.38 4.80 8.18
CA ARG A 72 -7.72 5.24 7.82
C ARG A 72 -7.70 5.67 6.36
N THR A 73 -8.69 5.21 5.59
CA THR A 73 -8.84 5.60 4.18
C THR A 73 -9.07 7.11 4.00
N GLU A 74 -9.53 7.82 5.03
CA GLU A 74 -9.91 9.24 4.95
C GLU A 74 -8.72 10.22 4.99
N ALA A 75 -7.53 9.81 5.46
CA ALA A 75 -6.37 10.72 5.60
C ALA A 75 -5.61 10.92 4.27
N GLU A 76 -5.21 12.14 3.92
CA GLU A 76 -4.56 12.44 2.62
C GLU A 76 -3.23 11.69 2.44
N SER A 77 -3.00 11.07 1.27
CA SER A 77 -1.75 10.34 0.98
C SER A 77 -0.70 11.33 0.46
N PRO A 78 0.57 11.19 0.86
CA PRO A 78 1.65 12.06 0.37
C PRO A 78 1.93 11.89 -1.13
N VAL A 79 1.50 10.75 -1.71
CA VAL A 79 1.49 10.56 -3.15
C VAL A 79 0.26 11.30 -3.69
N ARG A 80 0.45 12.56 -4.15
CA ARG A 80 -0.56 13.26 -4.97
C ARG A 80 -1.09 12.29 -6.01
N SER A 81 -2.41 12.26 -6.20
CA SER A 81 -3.17 11.35 -7.07
C SER A 81 -2.85 11.50 -8.56
N ALA A 82 -1.58 11.38 -8.94
CA ALA A 82 -1.11 11.34 -10.31
C ALA A 82 -1.42 9.98 -10.98
N THR A 83 -1.95 9.01 -10.23
CA THR A 83 -2.50 7.78 -10.77
C THR A 83 -3.93 8.03 -11.24
N ARG A 84 -3.99 8.67 -12.41
CA ARG A 84 -5.08 8.76 -13.39
C ARG A 84 -6.30 7.89 -13.10
N ASP A 85 -7.43 8.57 -12.93
CA ASP A 85 -8.75 8.11 -13.28
C ASP A 85 -8.77 7.75 -14.79
N PRO A 86 -8.81 6.48 -15.20
CA PRO A 86 -8.76 6.11 -16.62
C PRO A 86 -9.97 6.62 -17.42
N GLN A 87 -11.05 7.05 -16.74
CA GLN A 87 -12.24 7.62 -17.36
C GLN A 87 -12.17 9.13 -17.62
N LYS A 88 -11.09 9.83 -17.22
CA LYS A 88 -10.88 11.26 -17.50
C LYS A 88 -9.77 11.56 -18.51
N LEU A 89 -9.38 10.59 -19.33
CA LEU A 89 -8.52 10.83 -20.49
C LEU A 89 -9.40 11.17 -21.70
N GLY A 90 -9.92 12.40 -21.76
CA GLY A 90 -10.82 12.78 -22.86
C GLY A 90 -11.07 14.26 -23.09
N GLU A 91 -10.73 15.16 -22.15
CA GLU A 91 -11.01 16.58 -22.33
C GLU A 91 -9.85 17.42 -21.79
N GLY A 92 -9.03 17.95 -22.69
CA GLY A 92 -7.87 18.76 -22.32
C GLY A 92 -7.03 19.23 -23.50
N ALA A 93 -7.64 20.05 -24.35
CA ALA A 93 -7.01 21.09 -25.19
C ALA A 93 -5.91 20.65 -26.18
N SER A 94 -6.34 20.39 -27.42
CA SER A 94 -5.63 20.92 -28.59
C SER A 94 -5.71 22.44 -28.56
N ASP A 95 -4.57 23.12 -28.40
CA ASP A 95 -4.20 24.33 -29.17
C ASP A 95 -2.87 24.88 -28.67
N ALA A 96 -1.84 24.81 -29.52
CA ALA A 96 -0.78 25.82 -29.66
C ALA A 96 0.25 25.39 -30.72
N GLY A 97 0.26 26.08 -31.86
CA GLY A 97 1.43 26.21 -32.74
C GLY A 97 1.25 25.72 -34.17
#